data_AF-A0A968H1U4-F1
#
_entry.id   AF-A0A968H1U4-F1
#
_cell.length_a   1.000
_cell.length_b   1.000
_cell.length_c   1.000
_cell.angle_alpha   90.00
_cell.angle_beta   90.00
_cell.angle_gamma   90.00
#
_symmetry.space_group_name_H-M   'P 1'
#
loop_
_entity.id
_entity.type
_entity.pdbx_description
1 polymer ?
#
loop_
_entity_poly.entity_id
_entity_poly.type
_entity_poly.pdbx_seq_one_letter_code
_entity_poly.pdbx_strand_id
1 'polypeptide(L)'
;MATTLWSIGAEVPVPELIEYDGEELAFAFGALLPGPQSPRAPEIWLGERWTAVEQDDYRLTSYVYEFIERALDRRQAFHRHDEDWFLDRYAVTVHQHCEEVIGEPVCSHYFGLPIDPFEAVHRFFVQWGQPGPLGCAELRCMS
;
A
#
# COMPACT_ATOMS: atom_id res chain seq x y z
N MET A 1 14.00 -10.31 -14.73
CA MET A 1 14.06 -11.38 -13.70
C MET A 1 12.67 -11.51 -13.13
N ALA A 2 12.13 -12.72 -13.01
CA ALA A 2 10.85 -12.94 -12.32
C ALA A 2 11.16 -13.16 -10.84
N THR A 3 10.66 -12.29 -9.98
CA THR A 3 10.70 -12.48 -8.52
C THR A 3 9.51 -13.35 -8.15
N THR A 4 9.77 -14.60 -7.74
CA THR A 4 8.73 -15.47 -7.17
C THR A 4 8.26 -14.87 -5.85
N LEU A 5 6.97 -14.61 -5.72
CA LEU A 5 6.37 -14.25 -4.44
C LEU A 5 6.44 -15.49 -3.54
N TRP A 6 7.37 -15.50 -2.58
CA TRP A 6 7.42 -16.55 -1.55
C TRP A 6 6.31 -16.26 -0.55
N SER A 7 5.27 -17.10 -0.53
CA SER A 7 4.33 -17.09 0.60
C SER A 7 5.04 -17.67 1.81
N ILE A 8 5.29 -16.84 2.81
CA ILE A 8 5.81 -17.23 4.13
C ILE A 8 4.71 -17.82 5.03
N GLY A 9 3.77 -18.56 4.43
CA GLY A 9 2.54 -19.03 5.08
C GLY A 9 1.39 -18.03 5.02
N ALA A 10 1.51 -16.98 4.20
CA ALA A 10 0.42 -16.03 3.96
C ALA A 10 -0.65 -16.68 3.06
N GLU A 11 -1.91 -16.49 3.43
CA GLU A 11 -3.05 -16.87 2.59
C GLU A 11 -3.32 -15.73 1.60
N VAL A 12 -3.14 -16.02 0.31
CA VAL A 12 -3.34 -15.07 -0.79
C VAL A 12 -4.42 -15.63 -1.71
N PRO A 13 -5.58 -14.97 -1.88
CA PRO A 13 -6.54 -15.32 -2.91
C PRO A 13 -5.93 -15.03 -4.29
N VAL A 14 -6.41 -15.70 -5.32
CA VAL A 14 -6.00 -15.40 -6.70
C VAL A 14 -6.37 -13.94 -6.99
N PRO A 15 -5.42 -13.10 -7.44
CA PRO A 15 -5.73 -11.73 -7.83
C PRO A 15 -6.78 -11.73 -8.94
N GLU A 16 -7.78 -10.87 -8.80
CA GLU A 16 -8.78 -10.64 -9.85
C GLU A 16 -8.25 -9.53 -10.77
N LEU A 17 -8.11 -9.83 -12.06
CA LEU A 17 -7.90 -8.81 -13.08
C LEU A 17 -9.29 -8.25 -13.44
N ILE A 18 -9.47 -6.95 -13.26
CA ILE A 18 -10.70 -6.25 -13.62
C ILE A 18 -10.38 -5.29 -14.76
N GLU A 19 -10.98 -5.55 -15.92
CA GLU A 19 -10.94 -4.67 -17.09
C GLU A 19 -12.19 -3.79 -17.09
N TYR A 20 -12.03 -2.48 -17.13
CA TYR A 20 -13.18 -1.55 -17.11
C TYR A 20 -13.63 -1.19 -18.55
N ASP A 21 -12.69 -0.94 -19.48
CA ASP A 21 -13.01 -0.54 -20.87
C ASP A 21 -11.89 -0.72 -21.93
N GLY A 22 -10.88 -1.56 -21.68
CA GLY A 22 -9.77 -1.81 -22.63
C GLY A 22 -8.72 -0.71 -22.70
N GLU A 23 -9.00 0.47 -22.12
CA GLU A 23 -8.02 1.52 -21.86
C GLU A 23 -7.58 1.52 -20.39
N GLU A 24 -8.39 0.98 -19.47
CA GLU A 24 -8.03 0.82 -18.06
C GLU A 24 -7.95 -0.65 -17.62
N LEU A 25 -6.85 -0.98 -16.94
CA LEU A 25 -6.66 -2.23 -16.20
C LEU A 25 -6.54 -1.93 -14.71
N ALA A 26 -7.19 -2.74 -13.88
CA ALA A 26 -6.90 -2.76 -12.46
C ALA A 26 -6.69 -4.17 -11.95
N PHE A 27 -5.85 -4.26 -10.92
CA PHE A 27 -5.73 -5.47 -10.12
C PHE A 27 -5.70 -5.10 -8.65
N ALA A 28 -6.20 -6.01 -7.83
CA ALA A 28 -6.02 -5.94 -6.40
C ALA A 28 -5.84 -7.35 -5.83
N PHE A 29 -5.01 -7.46 -4.80
CA PHE A 29 -4.94 -8.66 -3.99
C PHE A 29 -4.71 -8.30 -2.53
N GLY A 30 -5.30 -9.11 -1.65
CA GLY A 30 -5.07 -9.07 -0.22
C GLY A 30 -4.30 -10.31 0.22
N ALA A 31 -3.55 -10.22 1.30
CA ALA A 31 -2.91 -11.36 1.94
C ALA A 31 -3.14 -11.29 3.43
N LEU A 32 -3.58 -12.40 4.04
CA LEU A 32 -3.54 -12.56 5.48
C LEU A 32 -2.18 -13.16 5.85
N LEU A 33 -1.39 -12.41 6.61
CA LEU A 33 -0.13 -12.91 7.13
C LEU A 33 -0.39 -13.86 8.30
N PRO A 34 0.53 -14.80 8.59
CA PRO A 34 0.45 -15.59 9.81
C PRO A 34 0.29 -14.70 11.06
N GLY A 35 -0.44 -15.19 12.06
CA GLY A 35 -0.65 -14.40 13.26
C GLY A 35 -1.82 -14.90 14.10
N PRO A 36 -2.08 -14.23 15.23
CA PRO A 36 -3.26 -14.51 16.02
C PRO A 36 -4.53 -14.28 15.18
N GLN A 37 -5.54 -15.11 15.38
CA GLN A 37 -6.87 -14.91 14.80
C GLN A 37 -7.71 -13.90 15.59
N SER A 38 -7.29 -13.58 16.83
CA SER A 38 -7.87 -12.55 17.68
C SER A 38 -6.76 -11.74 18.38
N PRO A 39 -6.62 -10.42 18.09
CA PRO A 39 -7.32 -9.70 17.01
C PRO A 39 -6.98 -10.29 15.62
N ARG A 40 -7.75 -9.93 14.58
CA ARG A 40 -7.60 -10.48 13.22
C ARG A 40 -6.14 -10.42 12.75
N ALA A 41 -5.74 -11.45 12.01
CA ALA A 41 -4.40 -11.60 11.46
C ALA A 41 -3.95 -10.36 10.67
N PRO A 42 -2.64 -10.05 10.62
CA PRO A 42 -2.14 -8.91 9.88
C PRO A 42 -2.48 -9.03 8.39
N GLU A 43 -2.76 -7.90 7.77
CA GLU A 43 -3.31 -7.82 6.42
C GLU A 43 -2.36 -6.99 5.55
N ILE A 44 -2.01 -7.49 4.37
CA ILE A 44 -1.42 -6.69 3.29
C ILE A 44 -2.47 -6.56 2.19
N TRP A 45 -2.65 -5.37 1.64
CA TRP A 45 -3.48 -5.13 0.47
C TRP A 45 -2.66 -4.35 -0.56
N LEU A 46 -2.58 -4.85 -1.79
CA LEU A 46 -1.99 -4.13 -2.91
C LEU A 46 -3.05 -3.97 -3.99
N GLY A 47 -3.22 -2.76 -4.48
CA GLY A 47 -4.08 -2.48 -5.62
C GLY A 47 -3.46 -1.42 -6.52
N GLU A 48 -3.64 -1.59 -7.82
CA GLU A 48 -3.09 -0.72 -8.84
C GLU A 48 -4.10 -0.48 -9.95
N ARG A 49 -4.03 0.71 -10.55
CA ARG A 49 -4.72 1.05 -11.79
C ARG A 49 -3.72 1.52 -12.83
N TRP A 50 -3.93 1.07 -14.04
CA TRP A 50 -3.08 1.27 -15.19
C TRP A 50 -3.92 1.77 -16.35
N THR A 51 -3.44 2.80 -17.03
CA THR A 51 -4.11 3.37 -18.20
C THR A 51 -3.23 3.17 -19.43
N ALA A 52 -3.84 2.73 -20.53
CA ALA A 52 -3.18 2.57 -21.81
C ALA A 52 -2.62 3.91 -22.30
N VAL A 53 -1.39 3.89 -22.79
CA VAL A 53 -0.72 5.06 -23.41
C VAL A 53 -0.55 4.83 -24.90
N GLU A 54 -0.17 3.61 -25.27
CA GLU A 54 -0.09 3.12 -26.65
C GLU A 54 -0.60 1.66 -26.68
N GLN A 55 -0.61 1.06 -27.88
CA GLN A 55 -0.96 -0.36 -27.99
C GLN A 55 0.01 -1.21 -27.17
N ASP A 56 -0.53 -2.00 -26.24
CA ASP A 56 0.22 -2.86 -25.31
C ASP A 56 1.19 -2.11 -24.36
N ASP A 57 1.04 -0.79 -24.23
CA ASP A 57 1.80 0.04 -23.28
C ASP A 57 0.87 0.70 -22.26
N TYR A 58 1.19 0.51 -20.98
CA TYR A 58 0.36 0.94 -19.87
C TYR A 58 1.18 1.74 -18.86
N ARG A 59 0.61 2.85 -18.40
CA ARG A 59 1.18 3.67 -17.33
C ARG A 59 0.41 3.44 -16.05
N LEU A 60 1.11 3.16 -14.96
CA LEU A 60 0.56 3.16 -13.61
C LEU A 60 0.03 4.58 -13.29
N THR A 61 -1.26 4.69 -13.01
CA THR A 61 -1.95 5.95 -12.69
C THR A 61 -2.41 6.01 -11.24
N SER A 62 -2.59 4.87 -10.59
CA SER A 62 -2.90 4.83 -9.17
C SER A 62 -2.37 3.56 -8.52
N TYR A 63 -1.96 3.67 -7.26
CA TYR A 63 -1.73 2.53 -6.40
C TYR A 63 -2.18 2.83 -4.98
N VAL A 64 -2.60 1.78 -4.29
CA VAL A 64 -2.76 1.79 -2.84
C VAL A 64 -2.11 0.50 -2.33
N TYR A 65 -1.09 0.67 -1.50
CA TYR A 65 -0.40 -0.44 -0.84
C TYR A 65 -0.56 -0.26 0.65
N GLU A 66 -1.17 -1.20 1.32
CA GLU A 66 -1.61 -1.04 2.71
C GLU A 66 -1.23 -2.24 3.55
N PHE A 67 -0.78 -1.95 4.77
CA PHE A 67 -0.45 -2.91 5.80
C PHE A 67 -1.20 -2.55 7.08
N ILE A 68 -1.92 -3.52 7.64
CA ILE A 68 -2.67 -3.37 8.88
C ILE A 68 -2.29 -4.51 9.82
N GLU A 69 -1.78 -4.17 11.00
CA GLU A 69 -1.41 -5.14 12.03
C GLU A 69 -2.18 -4.88 13.31
N ARG A 70 -3.38 -5.46 13.39
CA ARG A 70 -4.30 -5.22 14.50
C ARG A 70 -3.80 -5.74 15.84
N ALA A 71 -2.92 -6.75 15.83
CA ALA A 71 -2.29 -7.25 17.05
C ALA A 71 -1.39 -6.21 17.73
N LEU A 72 -0.81 -5.30 16.94
CA LEU A 72 0.01 -4.19 17.42
C LEU A 72 -0.67 -2.83 17.22
N ASP A 73 -1.97 -2.85 16.90
CA ASP A 73 -2.84 -1.70 16.68
C ASP A 73 -2.26 -0.63 15.75
N ARG A 74 -1.63 -1.04 14.64
CA ARG A 74 -0.89 -0.13 13.76
C ARG A 74 -1.19 -0.33 12.28
N ARG A 75 -1.02 0.73 11.50
CA ARG A 75 -1.28 0.75 10.05
C ARG A 75 -0.26 1.61 9.31
N GLN A 76 0.18 1.14 8.14
CA GLN A 76 0.99 1.90 7.20
C GLN A 76 0.43 1.73 5.78
N ALA A 77 0.35 2.80 5.00
CA ALA A 77 -0.04 2.70 3.60
C ALA A 77 0.71 3.68 2.70
N PHE A 78 0.98 3.29 1.46
CA PHE A 78 1.57 4.11 0.42
C PHE A 78 0.58 4.28 -0.72
N HIS A 79 0.29 5.53 -1.07
CA HIS A 79 -0.80 5.87 -1.97
C HIS A 79 -0.31 6.75 -3.11
N ARG A 80 -0.86 6.47 -4.30
CA ARG A 80 -0.87 7.33 -5.47
C ARG A 80 -2.30 7.37 -5.98
N HIS A 81 -2.97 8.48 -5.79
CA HIS A 81 -4.30 8.77 -6.35
C HIS A 81 -4.50 10.29 -6.32
N ASP A 82 -5.46 10.77 -7.10
CA ASP A 82 -5.78 12.20 -7.20
C ASP A 82 -4.54 13.07 -7.51
N GLU A 83 -3.70 12.63 -8.45
CA GLU A 83 -2.39 13.25 -8.74
C GLU A 83 -2.49 14.75 -8.97
N ASP A 84 -3.47 15.20 -9.75
CA ASP A 84 -3.66 16.63 -10.04
C ASP A 84 -3.92 17.44 -8.76
N TRP A 85 -4.69 16.88 -7.82
CA TRP A 85 -4.98 17.53 -6.54
C TRP A 85 -3.74 17.61 -5.64
N PHE A 86 -2.97 16.52 -5.54
CA PHE A 86 -1.74 16.50 -4.75
C PHE A 86 -0.62 17.34 -5.38
N LEU A 87 -0.55 17.40 -6.71
CA LEU A 87 0.40 18.23 -7.44
C LEU A 87 0.13 19.71 -7.23
N ASP A 88 -1.12 20.15 -7.39
CA ASP A 88 -1.52 21.53 -7.20
C ASP A 88 -1.26 22.01 -5.75
N ARG A 89 -1.57 21.16 -4.77
CA ARG A 89 -1.54 21.56 -3.36
C ARG A 89 -0.18 21.35 -2.68
N TYR A 90 0.54 20.29 -3.05
CA TYR A 90 1.73 19.83 -2.32
C TYR A 90 2.94 19.54 -3.22
N ALA A 91 2.81 19.74 -4.55
CA ALA A 91 3.87 19.47 -5.53
C ALA A 91 4.40 18.02 -5.49
N VAL A 92 3.53 17.06 -5.16
CA VAL A 92 3.83 15.62 -5.15
C VAL A 92 2.69 14.83 -5.77
N THR A 93 2.95 13.62 -6.24
CA THR A 93 1.92 12.71 -6.80
C THR A 93 1.55 11.56 -5.87
N VAL A 94 2.26 11.45 -4.74
CA VAL A 94 2.17 10.32 -3.82
C VAL A 94 2.18 10.81 -2.38
N HIS A 95 1.60 10.01 -1.49
CA HIS A 95 1.61 10.25 -0.06
C HIS A 95 1.62 8.94 0.71
N GLN A 96 1.89 9.04 2.02
CA GLN A 96 1.85 7.92 2.94
C GLN A 96 0.81 8.17 4.04
N HIS A 97 0.19 7.09 4.50
CA HIS A 97 -0.55 7.02 5.75
C HIS A 97 0.27 6.23 6.78
N CYS A 98 0.24 6.68 8.02
CA CYS A 98 0.95 6.03 9.12
C CYS A 98 0.21 6.27 10.43
N GLU A 99 -0.16 5.19 11.10
CA GLU A 99 -0.91 5.16 12.35
C GLU A 99 -0.20 4.22 13.32
N GLU A 100 0.37 4.78 14.39
CA GLU A 100 0.90 4.01 15.52
C GLU A 100 -0.21 3.38 16.38
N VAL A 101 -1.40 3.98 16.30
CA VAL A 101 -2.66 3.53 16.90
C VAL A 101 -3.72 3.66 15.80
N ILE A 102 -4.36 2.56 15.42
CA ILE A 102 -5.33 2.56 14.33
C ILE A 102 -6.50 3.49 14.66
N GLY A 103 -6.80 4.41 13.75
CA GLY A 103 -7.85 5.42 13.91
C GLY A 103 -7.39 6.70 14.63
N GLU A 104 -6.13 6.76 15.08
CA GLU A 104 -5.55 7.94 15.74
C GLU A 104 -4.29 8.46 15.01
N PRO A 105 -4.39 8.83 13.72
CA PRO A 105 -3.24 9.37 12.99
C PRO A 105 -2.82 10.73 13.57
N VAL A 106 -1.50 10.93 13.75
CA VAL A 106 -0.94 12.26 14.07
C VAL A 106 -1.22 13.24 12.92
N CYS A 107 -1.13 12.77 11.68
CA CYS A 107 -1.44 13.53 10.47
C CYS A 107 -2.19 12.65 9.47
N SER A 108 -3.14 13.24 8.74
CA SER A 108 -3.94 12.50 7.75
C SER A 108 -3.12 12.08 6.54
N HIS A 109 -2.10 12.86 6.17
CA HIS A 109 -1.22 12.58 5.02
C HIS A 109 0.21 12.98 5.35
N TYR A 110 1.15 12.09 5.02
CA TYR A 110 2.57 12.36 5.11
C TYR A 110 3.19 12.41 3.72
N PHE A 111 4.21 13.25 3.54
CA PHE A 111 5.04 13.23 2.34
C PHE A 111 5.64 11.84 2.12
N GLY A 112 5.51 11.33 0.90
CA GLY A 112 6.03 10.04 0.49
C GLY A 112 6.95 10.15 -0.73
N LEU A 113 7.57 9.03 -1.08
CA LEU A 113 8.26 8.84 -2.35
C LEU A 113 7.52 7.77 -3.17
N PRO A 114 7.59 7.83 -4.51
CA PRO A 114 7.08 6.75 -5.33
C PRO A 114 7.71 5.42 -4.90
N ILE A 115 6.88 4.41 -4.79
CA ILE A 115 7.28 3.07 -4.35
C ILE A 115 6.66 2.05 -5.29
N ASP A 116 7.39 0.99 -5.60
CA ASP A 116 6.86 -0.15 -6.35
C ASP A 116 6.26 -1.19 -5.37
N PRO A 117 5.42 -2.12 -5.85
CA PRO A 117 4.74 -3.05 -4.95
C PRO A 117 5.70 -4.01 -4.23
N PHE A 118 6.87 -4.32 -4.81
CA PHE A 118 7.84 -5.22 -4.18
C PHE A 118 8.55 -4.54 -3.01
N GLU A 119 8.94 -3.29 -3.19
CA GLU A 119 9.53 -2.46 -2.12
C GLU A 119 8.51 -2.22 -1.00
N ALA A 120 7.24 -1.96 -1.33
CA ALA A 120 6.18 -1.82 -0.33
C ALA A 120 6.01 -3.10 0.50
N VAL A 121 5.90 -4.25 -0.17
CA VAL A 121 5.80 -5.56 0.49
C VAL A 121 7.04 -5.87 1.33
N HIS A 122 8.24 -5.55 0.85
CA HIS A 122 9.46 -5.74 1.60
C HIS A 122 9.44 -4.95 2.92
N ARG A 123 9.03 -3.68 2.88
CA ARG A 123 8.89 -2.84 4.08
C ARG A 123 7.85 -3.39 5.06
N PHE A 124 6.70 -3.83 4.55
CA PHE A 124 5.67 -4.45 5.39
C PHE A 124 6.19 -5.72 6.07
N PHE A 125 6.94 -6.56 5.36
CA PHE A 125 7.54 -7.76 5.96
C PHE A 125 8.62 -7.46 6.99
N VAL A 126 9.42 -6.42 6.78
CA VAL A 126 10.42 -5.99 7.78
C VAL A 126 9.74 -5.51 9.07
N GLN A 127 8.57 -4.88 8.96
CA GLN A 127 7.81 -4.37 10.11
C GLN A 127 7.00 -5.45 10.83
N TRP A 128 6.44 -6.39 10.07
CA TRP A 128 5.51 -7.39 10.59
C TRP A 128 6.05 -8.13 11.83
N GLY A 129 5.24 -8.12 12.90
CA GLY A 129 5.57 -8.76 14.18
C GLY A 129 6.70 -8.09 14.97
N GLN A 130 7.36 -7.07 14.42
CA GLN A 130 8.42 -6.35 15.13
C GLN A 130 7.80 -5.40 16.16
N PRO A 131 8.20 -5.49 17.44
CA PRO A 131 7.71 -4.57 18.47
C PRO A 131 8.23 -3.16 18.23
N GLY A 132 7.47 -2.17 18.70
CA GLY A 132 7.85 -0.76 18.62
C GLY A 132 7.08 0.02 17.55
N PRO A 133 7.36 1.34 17.44
CA PRO A 133 6.63 2.23 16.56
C PRO A 133 6.97 1.97 15.08
N LEU A 134 6.04 2.33 14.19
CA LEU A 134 6.24 2.40 12.74
C LEU A 134 7.13 3.59 12.32
N GLY A 135 7.39 4.52 13.24
CA GLY A 135 8.18 5.71 12.98
C GLY A 135 7.35 6.86 12.40
N CYS A 136 6.03 6.88 12.63
CA CYS A 136 5.16 7.90 12.06
C CYS A 136 5.56 9.33 12.48
N ALA A 137 6.14 9.48 13.67
CA ALA A 137 6.62 10.77 14.18
C ALA A 137 7.82 11.35 13.41
N GLU A 138 8.54 10.53 12.65
CA GLU A 138 9.68 10.96 11.83
C GLU A 138 9.24 11.42 10.43
N LEU A 139 7.99 11.15 10.06
CA LEU A 139 7.43 11.53 8.77
C LEU A 139 7.03 13.00 8.77
N ARG A 140 7.19 13.65 7.62
CA ARG A 140 6.78 15.03 7.42
C ARG A 140 5.31 15.08 7.02
N CYS A 141 4.49 15.76 7.81
CA CYS A 141 3.07 15.97 7.51
C CYS A 141 2.86 16.89 6.31
N MET A 142 1.83 16.59 5.52
CA MET A 142 1.24 17.52 4.56
C MET A 142 0.17 18.35 5.28
N SER A 143 0.22 19.68 5.16
CA SER A 143 -0.69 20.64 5.81
C SER A 143 -1.22 21.66 4.81
#